data_AF-A0A969Z8P4-F1
#
_entry.id   AF-A0A969Z8P4-F1
#
_cell.length_a   1.000
_cell.length_b   1.000
_cell.length_c   1.000
_cell.angle_alpha   90.00
_cell.angle_beta   90.00
_cell.angle_gamma   90.00
#
_symmetry.space_group_name_H-M   'P 1'
#
loop_
_entity.id
_entity.type
_entity.pdbx_description
1 polymer ?
#
loop_
_entity_poly.entity_id
_entity_poly.type
_entity_poly.pdbx_seq_one_letter_code
_entity_poly.pdbx_strand_id
1 'polypeptide(L)'
;NSEERNEAYLKVSRFIDLFKEGKANKGLYLHGKYGTGKTYLLSAIVEELSSDYKVYFIYFPDLVRSMKSSISTNELEAQVTALKTCDLLIFDDVGSENMTPWFRDEILAPILQFRLASGLPLLISSNFPQQQLLNIMAVGNNELDRTKSMRIVHRIVQLTETISLNIPYQP
;
A
#
# COMPACT_ATOMS: atom_id res chain seq x y z
N ASN A 1 -24.21 -6.53 -3.54
CA ASN A 1 -24.39 -7.77 -2.76
C ASN A 1 -23.79 -7.54 -1.37
N SER A 2 -24.56 -7.72 -0.29
CA SER A 2 -24.10 -7.48 1.09
C SER A 2 -22.93 -8.39 1.48
N GLU A 3 -22.80 -9.55 0.83
CA GLU A 3 -21.77 -10.56 1.11
C GLU A 3 -20.34 -10.07 0.86
N GLU A 4 -20.05 -9.41 -0.27
CA GLU A 4 -18.69 -8.90 -0.58
C GLU A 4 -18.22 -7.89 0.47
N ARG A 5 -19.12 -7.00 0.90
CA ARG A 5 -18.82 -6.00 1.92
C ARG A 5 -18.68 -6.63 3.30
N ASN A 6 -19.50 -7.62 3.63
CA ASN A 6 -19.35 -8.40 4.87
C ASN A 6 -18.01 -9.15 4.90
N GLU A 7 -17.60 -9.76 3.78
CA GLU A 7 -16.29 -10.42 3.68
C GLU A 7 -15.14 -9.42 3.89
N ALA A 8 -15.22 -8.24 3.27
CA ALA A 8 -14.25 -7.18 3.47
C ALA A 8 -14.17 -6.74 4.93
N TYR A 9 -15.30 -6.52 5.60
CA TYR A 9 -15.32 -6.17 7.02
C TYR A 9 -14.74 -7.26 7.91
N LEU A 10 -15.05 -8.54 7.64
CA LEU A 10 -14.47 -9.66 8.39
C LEU A 10 -12.94 -9.72 8.25
N LYS A 11 -12.41 -9.51 7.04
CA LYS A 11 -10.96 -9.47 6.81
C LYS A 11 -10.30 -8.27 7.49
N VAL A 12 -10.95 -7.11 7.45
CA VAL A 12 -10.47 -5.90 8.15
C VAL A 12 -10.46 -6.10 9.66
N SER A 13 -11.56 -6.59 10.25
CA SER A 13 -11.64 -6.89 11.68
C SER A 13 -10.57 -7.88 12.10
N ARG A 14 -10.43 -8.99 11.35
CA ARG A 14 -9.39 -9.99 11.61
C ARG A 14 -7.98 -9.39 11.52
N PHE A 15 -7.73 -8.52 10.55
CA PHE A 15 -6.44 -7.83 10.44
C PHE A 15 -6.16 -6.98 11.68
N ILE A 16 -7.13 -6.19 12.15
CA ILE A 16 -7.00 -5.36 13.35
C ILE A 16 -6.67 -6.22 14.57
N ASP A 17 -7.39 -7.32 14.79
CA ASP A 17 -7.17 -8.22 15.93
C ASP A 17 -5.74 -8.80 15.89
N LEU A 18 -5.33 -9.34 14.74
CA LEU A 18 -3.99 -9.87 14.54
C LEU A 18 -2.90 -8.80 14.69
N PHE A 19 -3.18 -7.56 14.27
CA PHE A 19 -2.26 -6.44 14.39
C PHE A 19 -2.01 -6.09 15.86
N LYS A 20 -3.09 -5.95 16.64
CA LYS A 20 -3.02 -5.65 18.08
C LYS A 20 -2.29 -6.74 18.86
N GLU A 21 -2.40 -7.99 18.43
CA GLU A 21 -1.67 -9.13 19.00
C GLU A 21 -0.19 -9.23 18.54
N GLY A 22 0.28 -8.37 17.64
CA GLY A 22 1.62 -8.45 17.05
C GLY A 22 1.82 -9.66 16.13
N LYS A 23 0.74 -10.23 15.60
CA LYS A 23 0.73 -11.42 14.73
C LYS A 23 0.40 -11.13 13.27
N ALA A 24 0.09 -9.87 12.91
CA ALA A 24 -0.18 -9.47 11.55
C ALA A 24 1.08 -9.44 10.68
N ASN A 25 1.42 -10.58 10.08
CA ASN A 25 2.54 -10.71 9.14
C ASN A 25 2.19 -10.31 7.69
N LYS A 26 0.91 -10.07 7.41
CA LYS A 26 0.40 -9.54 6.15
C LYS A 26 -0.59 -8.41 6.43
N GLY A 27 -0.56 -7.41 5.57
CA GLY A 27 -1.62 -6.40 5.50
C GLY A 27 -2.65 -6.74 4.43
N LEU A 28 -3.34 -5.72 3.92
CA LEU A 28 -4.48 -5.88 3.02
C LEU A 28 -4.28 -5.07 1.74
N TYR A 29 -4.66 -5.64 0.61
CA TYR A 29 -4.72 -4.97 -0.68
C TYR A 29 -6.18 -4.82 -1.11
N LEU A 30 -6.74 -3.63 -0.90
CA LEU A 30 -8.11 -3.30 -1.24
C LEU A 30 -8.16 -2.80 -2.68
N HIS A 31 -8.91 -3.48 -3.55
CA HIS A 31 -9.05 -3.02 -4.92
C HIS A 31 -10.47 -3.09 -5.46
N GLY A 32 -10.74 -2.25 -6.45
CA GLY A 32 -12.02 -2.17 -7.13
C GLY A 32 -12.30 -0.77 -7.62
N LYS A 33 -13.48 -0.54 -8.20
CA LYS A 33 -13.79 0.73 -8.89
C LYS A 33 -13.71 1.95 -7.96
N TYR A 34 -13.66 3.14 -8.58
CA TYR A 34 -13.77 4.39 -7.85
C TYR A 34 -15.08 4.44 -7.05
N GLY A 35 -15.03 5.04 -5.85
CA GLY A 35 -16.22 5.21 -5.01
C GLY A 35 -16.76 3.93 -4.35
N THR A 36 -15.97 2.87 -4.21
CA THR A 36 -16.41 1.61 -3.55
C THR A 36 -16.10 1.52 -2.04
N GLY A 37 -15.52 2.59 -1.46
CA GLY A 37 -15.28 2.70 -0.02
C GLY A 37 -13.91 2.20 0.46
N LYS A 38 -12.94 2.01 -0.45
CA LYS A 38 -11.58 1.54 -0.11
C LYS A 38 -10.88 2.46 0.89
N THR A 39 -10.78 3.76 0.56
CA THR A 39 -10.19 4.79 1.43
C THR A 39 -10.94 4.88 2.76
N TYR A 40 -12.27 4.78 2.76
CA TYR A 40 -13.08 4.78 3.98
C TYR A 40 -12.73 3.62 4.92
N LEU A 41 -12.60 2.39 4.39
CA LEU A 41 -12.16 1.23 5.17
C LEU A 41 -10.76 1.41 5.74
N LEU A 42 -9.83 1.96 4.96
CA LEU A 42 -8.49 2.27 5.45
C LEU A 42 -8.52 3.33 6.56
N SER A 43 -9.32 4.39 6.42
CA SER A 43 -9.50 5.41 7.47
C SER A 43 -10.06 4.83 8.76
N ALA A 44 -11.02 3.89 8.67
CA ALA A 44 -11.55 3.21 9.84
C ALA A 44 -10.48 2.39 10.59
N ILE A 45 -9.55 1.76 9.86
CA ILE A 45 -8.40 1.06 10.47
C ILE A 45 -7.46 2.05 11.16
N VAL A 46 -7.22 3.23 10.57
CA VAL A 46 -6.39 4.27 11.20
C VAL A 46 -7.01 4.75 12.51
N GLU A 47 -8.31 5.04 12.50
CA GLU A 47 -9.02 5.52 13.69
C GLU A 47 -8.86 4.53 14.86
N GLU A 48 -8.95 3.23 14.58
CA GLU A 48 -8.86 2.17 15.58
C GLU A 48 -7.44 1.92 16.13
N LEU A 49 -6.39 2.29 15.38
CA LEU A 49 -5.01 1.91 15.69
C LEU A 49 -4.08 3.10 15.97
N SER A 50 -4.42 4.31 15.55
CA SER A 50 -3.50 5.45 15.61
C SER A 50 -3.27 6.02 17.02
N SER A 51 -4.11 5.67 17.99
CA SER A 51 -3.91 6.03 19.41
C SER A 51 -2.72 5.31 20.05
N ASP A 52 -2.48 4.06 19.63
CA ASP A 52 -1.55 3.16 20.30
C ASP A 52 -0.33 2.80 19.45
N TYR A 53 -0.40 3.06 18.14
CA TYR A 53 0.60 2.65 17.16
C TYR A 53 1.00 3.78 16.22
N LYS A 54 2.24 3.75 15.74
CA LYS A 54 2.76 4.68 14.74
C LYS A 54 2.23 4.28 13.36
N VAL A 55 1.10 4.87 12.98
CA VAL A 55 0.44 4.64 11.68
C VAL A 55 0.77 5.76 10.69
N TYR A 56 1.20 5.41 9.48
CA TYR A 56 1.35 6.35 8.36
C TYR A 56 0.29 6.07 7.29
N PHE A 57 -0.63 7.02 7.11
CA PHE A 57 -1.56 7.04 6.00
C PHE A 57 -1.04 7.98 4.92
N ILE A 58 -0.65 7.42 3.77
CA ILE A 58 -0.02 8.17 2.69
C ILE A 58 -0.89 8.08 1.44
N TYR A 59 -1.29 9.24 0.91
CA TYR A 59 -1.82 9.34 -0.45
C TYR A 59 -0.67 9.14 -1.45
N PHE A 60 -0.69 8.01 -2.15
CA PHE A 60 0.46 7.53 -2.93
C PHE A 60 0.86 8.47 -4.09
N PRO A 61 -0.10 9.08 -4.84
CA PRO A 61 0.26 10.05 -5.89
C PRO A 61 1.04 11.26 -5.37
N ASP A 62 0.69 11.77 -4.20
CA ASP A 62 1.40 12.90 -3.58
C ASP A 62 2.78 12.51 -3.08
N LEU A 63 2.96 11.29 -2.57
CA LEU A 63 4.27 10.76 -2.24
C LEU A 63 5.18 10.72 -3.48
N VAL A 64 4.68 10.18 -4.59
CA VAL A 64 5.45 10.13 -5.85
C VAL A 64 5.80 11.53 -6.36
N ARG A 65 4.91 12.50 -6.20
CA ARG A 65 5.15 13.89 -6.61
C ARG A 65 6.17 14.60 -5.73
N SER A 66 6.03 14.51 -4.41
CA SER A 66 6.89 15.20 -3.43
C SER A 66 8.31 14.65 -3.39
N MET A 67 8.49 13.34 -3.52
CA MET A 67 9.82 12.73 -3.49
C MET A 67 10.67 13.10 -4.72
N LYS A 68 10.05 13.46 -5.85
CA LYS A 68 10.77 14.02 -7.02
C LYS A 68 11.42 15.36 -6.72
N SER A 69 10.84 16.17 -5.83
CA SER A 69 11.39 17.48 -5.46
C SER A 69 12.48 17.43 -4.38
N SER A 70 12.60 16.32 -3.63
CA SER A 70 13.43 16.25 -2.41
C SER A 70 14.71 15.42 -2.54
N ILE A 71 15.11 15.08 -3.78
CA ILE A 71 16.14 14.08 -4.15
C ILE A 71 17.51 14.26 -3.46
N SER A 72 17.82 15.43 -2.89
CA SER A 72 19.15 15.77 -2.32
C SER A 72 19.10 16.21 -0.86
N THR A 73 18.06 15.85 -0.10
CA THR A 73 17.86 16.33 1.27
C THR A 73 17.99 15.21 2.30
N ASN A 74 18.60 15.49 3.45
CA ASN A 74 18.59 14.58 4.62
C ASN A 74 17.16 14.26 5.09
N GLU A 75 16.21 15.14 4.76
CA GLU A 75 14.79 14.98 5.06
C GLU A 75 14.17 13.80 4.29
N LEU A 76 14.58 13.57 3.04
CA LEU A 76 14.15 12.41 2.26
C LEU A 76 14.51 11.09 2.96
N GLU A 77 15.75 10.96 3.43
CA GLU A 77 16.20 9.75 4.12
C GLU A 77 15.44 9.51 5.42
N ALA A 78 15.18 10.57 6.19
CA ALA A 78 14.38 10.50 7.41
C ALA A 78 12.93 10.06 7.12
N GLN A 79 12.30 10.62 6.08
CA GLN A 79 10.96 10.23 5.64
C GLN A 79 10.92 8.76 5.20
N VAL A 80 11.86 8.32 4.35
CA VAL A 80 11.95 6.92 3.90
C VAL A 80 12.16 5.99 5.10
N THR A 81 12.97 6.38 6.07
CA THR A 81 13.21 5.60 7.30
C THR A 81 11.94 5.51 8.14
N ALA A 82 11.15 6.59 8.25
CA ALA A 82 9.87 6.58 8.95
C ALA A 82 8.88 5.60 8.29
N LEU A 83 8.76 5.61 6.95
CA LEU A 83 7.88 4.69 6.22
C LEU A 83 8.34 3.22 6.32
N LYS A 84 9.65 2.98 6.39
CA LYS A 84 10.21 1.64 6.62
C LYS A 84 9.83 1.11 8.00
N THR A 85 9.91 1.94 9.04
CA THR A 85 9.94 1.50 10.44
C THR A 85 8.64 1.72 11.21
N CYS A 86 7.65 2.41 10.65
CA CYS A 86 6.36 2.58 11.32
C CYS A 86 5.62 1.26 11.50
N ASP A 87 4.81 1.17 12.56
CA ASP A 87 4.08 -0.06 12.92
C ASP A 87 3.11 -0.47 11.79
N LEU A 88 2.39 0.52 11.24
CA LEU A 88 1.50 0.32 10.09
C LEU A 88 1.77 1.37 9.01
N LEU A 89 1.96 0.90 7.78
CA LEU A 89 2.04 1.75 6.60
C LEU A 89 0.82 1.52 5.71
N ILE A 90 0.23 2.59 5.22
CA ILE A 90 -0.92 2.58 4.33
C ILE A 90 -0.60 3.42 3.10
N PHE A 91 -0.70 2.82 1.91
CA PHE A 91 -0.65 3.52 0.63
C PHE A 91 -2.03 3.57 0.01
N ASP A 92 -2.63 4.76 -0.02
CA ASP A 92 -3.94 4.98 -0.64
C ASP A 92 -3.79 5.39 -2.11
N ASP A 93 -4.67 4.85 -2.95
CA ASP A 93 -4.82 5.14 -4.38
C ASP A 93 -3.57 4.84 -5.24
N VAL A 94 -2.96 3.67 -5.02
CA VAL A 94 -1.83 3.21 -5.83
C VAL A 94 -2.28 2.90 -7.27
N GLY A 95 -1.54 3.39 -8.26
CA GLY A 95 -1.70 3.11 -9.67
C GLY A 95 -2.36 4.23 -10.50
N SER A 96 -2.68 5.38 -9.89
CA SER A 96 -3.18 6.57 -10.60
C SER A 96 -2.07 7.53 -11.02
N GLU A 97 -0.81 7.23 -10.67
CA GLU A 97 0.34 8.12 -10.78
C GLU A 97 1.36 7.75 -11.86
N ASN A 98 2.05 8.77 -12.39
CA ASN A 98 3.23 8.59 -13.24
C ASN A 98 4.47 8.30 -12.38
N MET A 99 4.60 7.03 -11.98
CA MET A 99 5.79 6.54 -11.26
C MET A 99 7.05 6.74 -12.13
N THR A 100 8.18 7.00 -11.48
CA THR A 100 9.49 7.09 -12.17
C THR A 100 10.36 5.89 -11.80
N PRO A 101 11.32 5.47 -12.66
CA PRO A 101 12.25 4.40 -12.32
C PRO A 101 13.01 4.68 -11.02
N TRP A 102 13.41 5.94 -10.81
CA TRP A 102 14.08 6.37 -9.56
C TRP A 102 13.19 6.15 -8.32
N PHE A 103 11.94 6.63 -8.33
CA PHE A 103 11.04 6.41 -7.19
C PHE A 103 10.80 4.92 -6.93
N ARG A 104 10.58 4.15 -8.00
CA ARG A 104 10.37 2.70 -7.92
C ARG A 104 11.56 2.00 -7.26
N ASP A 105 12.76 2.32 -7.71
CA ASP A 105 13.98 1.59 -7.37
C ASP A 105 14.62 2.06 -6.06
N GLU A 106 14.61 3.36 -5.79
CA GLU A 106 15.30 3.97 -4.64
C GLU A 106 14.38 4.23 -3.44
N ILE A 107 13.07 4.37 -3.66
CA ILE A 107 12.11 4.70 -2.59
C ILE A 107 11.20 3.50 -2.29
N LEU A 108 10.41 3.07 -3.28
CA LEU A 108 9.40 2.04 -3.08
C LEU A 108 10.03 0.66 -2.81
N ALA A 109 10.98 0.23 -3.63
CA ALA A 109 11.66 -1.07 -3.45
C ALA A 109 12.27 -1.23 -2.05
N PRO A 110 13.07 -0.28 -1.53
CA PRO A 110 13.65 -0.40 -0.20
C PRO A 110 12.62 -0.39 0.93
N ILE A 111 11.52 0.37 0.80
CA ILE A 111 10.42 0.36 1.79
C ILE A 111 9.77 -1.04 1.83
N LEU A 112 9.34 -1.56 0.68
CA LEU A 112 8.70 -2.87 0.61
C LEU A 112 9.63 -3.99 1.09
N GLN A 113 10.91 -3.93 0.70
CA GLN A 113 11.90 -4.92 1.10
C GLN A 113 12.13 -4.95 2.61
N PHE A 114 12.28 -3.78 3.24
CA PHE A 114 12.46 -3.69 4.68
C PHE A 114 11.24 -4.22 5.42
N ARG A 115 10.04 -3.74 5.06
CA ARG A 115 8.80 -4.16 5.71
C ARG A 115 8.56 -5.66 5.59
N LEU A 116 8.85 -6.25 4.42
CA LEU A 116 8.75 -7.70 4.22
C LEU A 116 9.74 -8.46 5.10
N ALA A 117 10.98 -8.01 5.20
CA ALA A 117 12.01 -8.65 6.02
C ALA A 117 11.72 -8.53 7.53
N SER A 118 11.12 -7.42 7.95
CA SER A 118 10.78 -7.13 9.35
C SER A 118 9.38 -7.59 9.76
N GLY A 119 8.61 -8.18 8.83
CA GLY A 119 7.22 -8.60 9.10
C GLY A 119 6.27 -7.43 9.42
N LEU A 120 6.59 -6.21 8.96
CA LEU A 120 5.79 -5.02 9.23
C LEU A 120 4.66 -4.90 8.20
N PRO A 121 3.38 -4.85 8.64
CA PRO A 121 2.23 -4.92 7.74
C PRO A 121 2.10 -3.67 6.87
N LEU A 122 1.56 -3.87 5.66
CA LEU A 122 1.33 -2.82 4.67
C LEU A 122 -0.10 -2.93 4.15
N LEU A 123 -0.86 -1.83 4.22
CA LEU A 123 -2.16 -1.75 3.56
C LEU A 123 -2.03 -0.95 2.28
N ILE A 124 -2.74 -1.36 1.24
CA ILE A 124 -2.77 -0.67 -0.05
C ILE A 124 -4.23 -0.56 -0.50
N SER A 125 -4.62 0.60 -1.02
CA SER A 125 -5.79 0.68 -1.90
C SER A 125 -5.37 0.95 -3.35
N SER A 126 -6.15 0.41 -4.29
CA SER A 126 -5.94 0.66 -5.72
C SER A 126 -7.24 0.55 -6.51
N ASN A 127 -7.34 1.22 -7.64
CA ASN A 127 -8.40 0.95 -8.61
C ASN A 127 -8.15 -0.31 -9.45
N PHE A 128 -6.97 -0.93 -9.31
CA PHE A 128 -6.50 -2.03 -10.13
C PHE A 128 -6.22 -3.28 -9.29
N PRO A 129 -6.52 -4.48 -9.80
CA PRO A 129 -5.98 -5.73 -9.25
C PRO A 129 -4.45 -5.75 -9.30
N GLN A 130 -3.80 -6.47 -8.38
CA GLN A 130 -2.34 -6.56 -8.27
C GLN A 130 -1.66 -7.00 -9.59
N GLN A 131 -2.31 -7.88 -10.36
CA GLN A 131 -1.79 -8.35 -11.65
C GLN A 131 -1.68 -7.23 -12.68
N GLN A 132 -2.55 -6.21 -12.59
CA GLN A 132 -2.54 -5.06 -13.49
C GLN A 132 -1.53 -4.00 -13.06
N LEU A 133 -1.11 -3.97 -11.78
CA LEU A 133 -0.07 -3.05 -11.31
C LEU A 133 1.25 -3.24 -12.06
N LEU A 134 1.58 -4.46 -12.52
CA LEU A 134 2.81 -4.69 -13.28
C LEU A 134 2.89 -3.80 -14.51
N ASN A 135 1.78 -3.66 -15.25
CA ASN A 135 1.74 -2.86 -16.47
C ASN A 135 1.78 -1.36 -16.18
N ILE A 136 1.22 -0.95 -15.05
CA ILE A 136 1.22 0.45 -14.59
C ILE A 136 2.60 0.84 -14.08
N MET A 137 3.29 -0.07 -13.39
CA MET A 137 4.59 0.15 -12.77
C MET A 137 5.78 -0.05 -13.72
N ALA A 138 5.57 -0.73 -14.85
CA ALA A 138 6.57 -0.90 -15.90
C ALA A 138 6.80 0.42 -16.65
N VAL A 139 7.53 1.33 -16.01
CA VAL A 139 7.96 2.60 -16.58
C VAL A 139 9.13 2.33 -17.51
N GLY A 140 8.88 2.34 -18.82
CA GLY A 140 9.89 2.11 -19.88
C GLY A 140 9.65 0.82 -20.67
N ASN A 141 10.05 0.82 -21.95
CA ASN A 141 9.85 -0.31 -22.88
C ASN A 141 10.97 -1.36 -22.85
N ASN A 142 11.87 -1.32 -21.85
CA ASN A 142 12.98 -2.28 -21.76
C ASN A 142 12.68 -3.44 -20.79
N GLU A 143 13.31 -4.58 -21.03
CA GLU A 143 13.10 -5.82 -20.27
C GLU A 143 13.55 -5.71 -18.80
N LEU A 144 14.56 -4.87 -18.54
CA LEU A 144 15.08 -4.63 -17.19
C LEU A 144 14.05 -3.95 -16.29
N ASP A 145 13.38 -2.91 -16.78
CA ASP A 145 12.35 -2.18 -16.05
C ASP A 145 11.13 -3.07 -15.76
N ARG A 146 10.77 -3.94 -16.70
CA ARG A 146 9.73 -4.95 -16.48
C ARG A 146 10.12 -5.93 -15.36
N THR A 147 11.35 -6.41 -15.35
CA THR A 147 11.87 -7.32 -14.31
C THR A 147 11.87 -6.66 -12.94
N LYS A 148 12.32 -5.40 -12.85
CA LYS A 148 12.29 -4.62 -11.60
C LYS A 148 10.87 -4.41 -11.09
N SER A 149 9.94 -4.06 -11.98
CA SER A 149 8.52 -3.87 -11.65
C SER A 149 7.86 -5.18 -11.20
N MET A 150 8.22 -6.31 -11.81
CA MET A 150 7.75 -7.63 -11.37
C MET A 150 8.18 -7.94 -9.93
N ARG A 151 9.41 -7.57 -9.53
CA ARG A 151 9.88 -7.74 -8.14
C ARG A 151 9.08 -6.90 -7.16
N ILE A 152 8.70 -5.66 -7.53
CA ILE A 152 7.84 -4.80 -6.70
C ILE A 152 6.47 -5.46 -6.49
N VAL A 153 5.82 -5.86 -7.59
CA VAL A 153 4.49 -6.49 -7.52
C VAL A 153 4.54 -7.79 -6.72
N HIS A 154 5.59 -8.61 -6.90
CA HIS A 154 5.76 -9.83 -6.11
C HIS A 154 5.87 -9.54 -4.61
N ARG A 155 6.61 -8.50 -4.20
CA ARG A 155 6.68 -8.08 -2.79
C ARG A 155 5.32 -7.64 -2.26
N ILE A 156 4.55 -6.88 -3.05
CA ILE A 156 3.18 -6.49 -2.68
C ILE A 156 2.31 -7.73 -2.43
N VAL A 157 2.37 -8.73 -3.32
CA VAL A 157 1.64 -10.01 -3.17
C VAL A 157 2.07 -10.76 -1.91
N GLN A 158 3.36 -10.75 -1.56
CA GLN A 158 3.86 -11.38 -0.33
C GLN A 158 3.40 -10.64 0.93
N LEU A 159 3.35 -9.31 0.88
CA LEU A 159 3.01 -8.43 2.00
C LEU A 159 1.50 -8.35 2.28
N THR A 160 0.65 -8.74 1.35
CA THR A 160 -0.79 -8.42 1.44
C THR A 160 -1.70 -9.61 1.13
N GLU A 161 -2.88 -9.60 1.76
CA GLU A 161 -4.04 -10.38 1.34
C GLU A 161 -5.01 -9.49 0.55
N THR A 162 -5.55 -10.00 -0.56
CA THR A 162 -6.40 -9.22 -1.46
C THR A 162 -7.86 -9.18 -1.02
N ILE A 163 -8.45 -8.00 -1.06
CA ILE A 163 -9.89 -7.74 -0.87
C ILE A 163 -10.42 -7.03 -2.11
N SER A 164 -11.41 -7.62 -2.77
CA SER A 164 -12.14 -6.97 -3.86
C SER A 164 -13.33 -6.19 -3.31
N LEU A 165 -13.52 -4.96 -3.81
CA LEU A 165 -14.59 -4.04 -3.46
C LEU A 165 -15.16 -3.40 -4.74
N ASN A 166 -16.13 -4.06 -5.36
CA ASN A 166 -16.70 -3.68 -6.65
C ASN A 166 -18.06 -2.99 -6.54
N ILE A 167 -18.63 -2.94 -5.34
CA ILE A 167 -19.95 -2.33 -5.09
C ILE A 167 -19.77 -0.86 -4.67
N PRO A 168 -20.54 0.07 -5.27
CA PRO A 168 -20.53 1.47 -4.86
C PRO A 168 -20.74 1.65 -3.35
N TYR A 169 -20.03 2.59 -2.77
CA TYR A 169 -20.23 3.01 -1.40
C TYR A 169 -21.47 3.89 -1.31
N GLN A 170 -22.44 3.43 -0.51
CA GLN A 170 -23.56 4.23 -0.05
C GLN A 170 -23.28 4.54 1.43
N PRO A 171 -23.10 5.82 1.80
CA PRO A 171 -22.88 6.23 3.18
C PRO A 171 -24.11 5.99 4.07
#